data_AF-A0A534ZDW7-F1
#
_entry.id   AF-A0A534ZDW7-F1
#
_cell.length_a   1.000
_cell.length_b   1.000
_cell.length_c   1.000
_cell.angle_alpha   90.00
_cell.angle_beta   90.00
_cell.angle_gamma   90.00
#
_symmetry.space_group_name_H-M   'P 1'
#
loop_
_entity.id
_entity.type
_entity.pdbx_description
1 polymer ?
#
loop_
_entity_poly.entity_id
_entity_poly.type
_entity_poly.pdbx_seq_one_letter_code
_entity_poly.pdbx_strand_id
1 'polypeptide(L)' 'ETVSDEEAVEMARRLAKEEGILSGISCGAAAAVALRLARDDAFAGKTIVTVLPDSGERYLSTVLFAEG' A
#
# COMPACT_ATOMS: atom_id res chain seq x y z
N GLU A 1 -0.57 6.18 -13.00
CA GLU A 1 -1.72 5.81 -12.15
C GLU A 1 -1.88 6.78 -11.00
N THR A 2 -3.11 7.25 -10.78
CA THR A 2 -3.48 8.02 -9.59
C THR A 2 -4.16 7.09 -8.58
N VAL A 3 -3.96 7.37 -7.30
CA VAL A 3 -4.52 6.63 -6.17
C VAL A 3 -5.23 7.63 -5.28
N SER A 4 -6.42 7.30 -4.78
CA SER A 4 -7.12 8.15 -3.81
C SER A 4 -6.56 7.95 -2.41
N ASP A 5 -6.81 8.90 -1.51
CA ASP A 5 -6.36 8.79 -0.12
C ASP A 5 -6.99 7.57 0.57
N GLU A 6 -8.27 7.30 0.30
CA GLU A 6 -8.99 6.14 0.84
C GLU A 6 -8.35 4.82 0.40
N GLU A 7 -8.03 4.69 -0.89
CA GLU A 7 -7.39 3.49 -1.41
C GLU A 7 -5.98 3.31 -0.84
N ALA A 8 -5.21 4.39 -0.71
CA ALA A 8 -3.89 4.35 -0.12
C ALA A 8 -3.94 3.89 1.35
N VAL A 9 -4.88 4.42 2.13
CA VAL A 9 -5.10 4.05 3.53
C VAL A 9 -5.57 2.59 3.64
N GLU A 10 -6.54 2.18 2.83
CA GLU A 10 -7.03 0.80 2.82
C GLU A 10 -5.91 -0.19 2.50
N MET A 11 -5.12 0.08 1.47
CA MET A 11 -4.01 -0.79 1.09
C MET A 11 -2.91 -0.83 2.15
N ALA A 12 -2.58 0.30 2.80
CA ALA A 12 -1.63 0.31 3.90
C ALA A 12 -2.13 -0.52 5.11
N ARG A 13 -3.43 -0.49 5.42
CA ARG A 13 -4.04 -1.35 6.45
C ARG A 13 -3.98 -2.83 6.04
N ARG A 14 -4.22 -3.14 4.77
CA ARG A 14 -4.11 -4.51 4.24
C ARG A 14 -2.67 -5.04 4.30
N LEU A 15 -1.66 -4.24 3.97
CA LEU A 15 -0.25 -4.61 4.13
C LEU A 15 0.07 -5.04 5.58
N ALA A 16 -0.43 -4.29 6.57
CA ALA A 16 -0.24 -4.65 7.97
C ALA A 16 -0.98 -5.94 8.36
N LYS A 17 -2.23 -6.12 7.88
CA LYS A 17 -3.11 -7.23 8.28
C LYS A 17 -2.82 -8.53 7.55
N GLU A 18 -2.51 -8.47 6.26
CA GLU A 18 -2.35 -9.63 5.37
C GLU A 18 -0.89 -10.06 5.28
N GLU A 19 0.06 -9.12 5.29
CA GLU A 19 1.49 -9.37 5.05
C GLU A 19 2.36 -9.12 6.30
N GLY A 20 1.80 -8.57 7.38
CA GLY A 20 2.55 -8.21 8.58
C GLY A 20 3.50 -7.01 8.38
N ILE A 21 3.30 -6.22 7.32
CA ILE A 21 4.14 -5.08 6.98
C ILE A 21 3.49 -3.80 7.49
N LEU A 22 4.00 -3.27 8.60
CA LEU A 22 3.53 -2.00 9.17
C LEU A 22 4.17 -0.81 8.44
N SER A 23 3.49 -0.26 7.45
CA SER A 23 4.02 0.81 6.57
C SER A 23 3.11 2.06 6.52
N GLY A 24 3.65 3.19 6.05
CA GLY A 24 2.91 4.45 5.91
C GLY A 24 1.86 4.48 4.77
N ILE A 25 1.14 5.60 4.65
CA ILE A 25 0.07 5.79 3.64
C ILE A 25 0.63 5.74 2.21
N SER A 26 1.79 6.37 1.96
CA SER A 26 2.44 6.34 0.64
C SER A 26 2.84 4.92 0.19
N CYS A 27 3.16 4.06 1.15
CA CYS A 27 3.45 2.65 0.92
C CYS A 27 2.21 1.91 0.41
N GLY A 28 1.04 2.20 0.99
CA GLY A 28 -0.24 1.70 0.51
C GLY A 28 -0.54 2.13 -0.93
N ALA A 29 -0.29 3.41 -1.26
CA ALA A 29 -0.46 3.89 -2.63
C ALA A 29 0.47 3.16 -3.63
N ALA A 30 1.74 3.01 -3.27
CA ALA A 30 2.73 2.34 -4.10
C ALA A 30 2.41 0.85 -4.30
N ALA A 31 1.92 0.17 -3.26
CA ALA A 31 1.48 -1.22 -3.32
C ALA A 31 0.18 -1.40 -4.13
N ALA A 32 -0.77 -0.46 -4.02
CA ALA A 32 -2.02 -0.49 -4.77
C ALA A 32 -1.75 -0.47 -6.29
N VAL A 33 -0.89 0.46 -6.75
CA VAL A 33 -0.50 0.51 -8.16
C VAL A 33 0.28 -0.73 -8.57
N ALA A 34 1.21 -1.21 -7.74
CA ALA A 34 1.96 -2.43 -8.05
C ALA A 34 1.05 -3.64 -8.25
N LEU A 35 0.01 -3.80 -7.41
CA LEU A 35 -0.98 -4.86 -7.53
C LEU A 35 -1.88 -4.71 -8.77
N ARG A 36 -2.25 -3.48 -9.15
CA ARG A 36 -2.99 -3.23 -10.40
C ARG A 36 -2.16 -3.66 -11.61
N LEU A 37 -0.89 -3.25 -11.67
CA LEU A 37 0.02 -3.62 -12.75
C LEU A 37 0.27 -5.14 -12.77
N ALA A 38 0.38 -5.79 -11.61
CA ALA A 38 0.56 -7.24 -11.53
C ALA A 38 -0.64 -8.05 -12.07
N ARG A 39 -1.84 -7.44 -12.13
CA ARG A 39 -3.06 -8.04 -12.67
C ARG A 39 -3.27 -7.76 -14.17
N ASP A 40 -2.46 -6.89 -14.76
CA ASP A 40 -2.53 -6.58 -16.18
C ASP A 40 -1.72 -7.61 -16.98
N ASP A 41 -2.34 -8.18 -18.02
CA ASP A 41 -1.72 -9.18 -18.90
C ASP A 41 -0.40 -8.70 -19.53
N ALA A 42 -0.21 -7.39 -19.71
CA ALA A 42 1.03 -6.81 -20.22
C ALA A 42 2.24 -7.04 -19.29
N PHE A 43 1.98 -7.38 -18.02
CA PHE A 43 2.97 -7.69 -17.00
C PHE A 43 2.97 -9.16 -16.57
N ALA A 44 2.19 -10.02 -17.23
CA ALA A 44 2.15 -11.45 -16.92
C ALA A 44 3.56 -12.07 -16.96
N GLY A 45 3.92 -12.78 -15.88
CA GLY A 45 5.22 -13.44 -15.72
C GLY A 45 6.39 -12.51 -15.41
N LYS A 46 6.18 -11.19 -15.28
CA LYS A 46 7.21 -10.22 -14.91
C LYS A 46 7.27 -10.02 -13.40
N THR A 47 8.44 -9.62 -12.90
CA THR A 47 8.62 -9.19 -11.51
C THR A 47 8.41 -7.67 -11.40
N ILE A 48 7.52 -7.26 -10.50
CA ILE A 48 7.27 -5.86 -10.17
C ILE A 48 7.88 -5.56 -8.80
N VAL A 49 8.63 -4.46 -8.71
CA VAL A 49 9.25 -4.00 -7.47
C VAL A 49 8.69 -2.62 -7.14
N THR A 50 8.32 -2.40 -5.88
CA THR A 50 7.85 -1.12 -5.36
C THR A 50 8.54 -0.79 -4.04
N VAL A 51 8.66 0.50 -3.72
CA VAL A 51 9.32 0.98 -2.51
C VAL A 51 8.25 1.31 -1.47
N LEU A 52 8.44 0.84 -0.24
CA LEU A 52 7.68 1.26 0.93
C LEU A 52 8.56 2.22 1.74
N PRO A 53 8.41 3.55 1.58
CA PRO A 53 9.43 4.51 2.01
C PRO A 53 9.61 4.63 3.52
N ASP A 54 8.57 4.31 4.31
CA ASP A 54 8.60 4.48 5.77
C ASP A 54 7.71 3.51 6.55
N SER A 55 7.99 3.43 7.86
CA SER A 55 7.24 2.60 8.82
C SER A 55 5.92 3.25 9.22
N GLY A 56 4.89 2.42 9.41
CA GLY A 56 3.57 2.84 9.86
C GLY A 56 3.53 3.38 11.29
N GLU A 57 4.55 3.13 12.11
CA GLU A 57 4.62 3.64 13.50
C GLU A 57 4.55 5.18 13.58
N ARG A 58 4.98 5.86 12.52
CA ARG A 58 4.97 7.33 12.41
C ARG A 58 3.56 7.90 12.24
N TYR A 59 2.58 7.04 11.98
CA TYR A 59 1.21 7.39 11.60
C TYR A 59 0.17 7.06 12.67
N LEU A 60 0.57 6.59 13.85
CA LEU A 60 -0.34 6.17 14.93
C LEU A 60 -1.37 7.23 15.35
N SER A 61 -1.10 8.51 15.11
CA SER A 61 -2.00 9.64 15.40
C SER A 61 -2.74 10.19 14.16
N THR A 62 -2.78 9.44 13.06
CA THR A 62 -3.35 9.87 11.78
C THR A 62 -4.55 9.00 11.36
N VAL A 63 -5.19 9.36 10.24
CA VAL A 63 -6.30 8.59 9.65
C VAL A 63 -5.97 7.12 9.39
N LEU A 64 -4.68 6.77 9.23
CA LEU A 64 -4.26 5.39 9.02
C LEU A 64 -4.70 4.47 10.18
N PHE A 65 -4.71 4.99 11.41
CA PHE A 65 -5.09 4.26 12.63
C PHE A 65 -6.31 4.85 13.36
N ALA A 66 -7.00 5.83 12.75
CA ALA A 66 -8.16 6.48 13.37
C ALA A 66 -9.39 5.57 13.52
N GLU A 67 -9.41 4.42 12.84
CA GLU A 67 -10.48 3.43 12.96
C GLU A 67 -9.85 2.07 13.25
N GLY A 68 -10.10 1.57 14.45
CA GLY A 68 -9.75 0.24 14.95
C GLY A 68 -10.91 -0.33 15.75
#